data_AF-A0A382MFN4-F1
#
_entry.id   AF-A0A382MFN4-F1
#
_cell.length_a   1.000
_cell.length_b   1.000
_cell.length_c   1.000
_cell.angle_alpha   90.00
_cell.angle_beta   90.00
_cell.angle_gamma   90.00
#
_symmetry.space_group_name_H-M   'P 1'
#
loop_
_entity.id
_entity.type
_entity.pdbx_description
1 polymer ?
#
loop_
_entity_poly.entity_id
_entity_poly.type
_entity_poly.pdbx_seq_one_letter_code
_entity_poly.pdbx_strand_id
1 'polypeptide(L)'
;HNIPFYVACPLSTIDRSIESGSDIPIEERPAKEVTGYQDFQWAAKGVGVRNPAFDVTPAELITGLITEKGIVYNPDTKKISNLFRR
;
A
#
# COMPACT_ATOMS: atom_id res chain seq x y z
N HIS A 1 -3.92 -14.73 -13.55
CA HIS A 1 -5.34 -14.86 -13.14
C HIS A 1 -6.30 -13.87 -13.81
N ASN A 2 -5.84 -12.80 -14.50
CA ASN A 2 -6.69 -11.85 -15.25
C ASN A 2 -7.89 -11.31 -14.45
N ILE A 3 -7.73 -11.16 -13.14
CA ILE A 3 -8.74 -10.59 -12.25
C ILE A 3 -8.47 -9.09 -12.17
N PRO A 4 -9.46 -8.22 -12.43
CA PRO A 4 -9.34 -6.79 -12.21
C PRO A 4 -8.98 -6.47 -10.76
N PHE A 5 -7.95 -5.66 -10.55
CA PHE A 5 -7.49 -5.23 -9.22
C PHE A 5 -7.78 -3.75 -9.01
N TYR A 6 -8.61 -3.42 -8.03
CA TYR A 6 -9.03 -2.06 -7.73
C TYR A 6 -8.56 -1.64 -6.35
N VAL A 7 -8.15 -0.38 -6.21
CA VAL A 7 -7.83 0.23 -4.91
C VAL A 7 -8.83 1.35 -4.65
N ALA A 8 -9.49 1.32 -3.49
CA ALA A 8 -10.39 2.39 -3.06
C ALA A 8 -9.67 3.28 -2.05
N CYS A 9 -9.52 4.57 -2.37
CA CYS A 9 -8.85 5.53 -1.51
C CYS A 9 -9.37 6.95 -1.77
N PRO A 10 -9.55 7.78 -0.72
CA PRO A 10 -9.86 9.20 -0.92
C PRO A 10 -8.66 9.96 -1.49
N LEU A 11 -8.89 11.15 -2.08
CA LEU A 11 -7.79 12.00 -2.57
C LEU A 11 -6.78 12.36 -1.48
N SER A 12 -7.22 12.43 -0.21
CA SER A 12 -6.34 12.73 0.93
C SER A 12 -5.28 11.67 1.19
N THR A 13 -5.43 10.46 0.65
CA THR A 13 -4.43 9.37 0.77
C THR A 13 -3.37 9.43 -0.32
N ILE A 14 -3.59 10.23 -1.38
CA ILE A 14 -2.64 10.34 -2.50
C ILE A 14 -1.60 11.40 -2.17
N ASP A 15 -0.38 10.97 -1.88
CA ASP A 15 0.77 11.85 -1.75
C ASP A 15 1.28 12.27 -3.15
N ARG A 16 1.33 13.58 -3.39
CA ARG A 16 1.80 14.18 -4.64
C ARG A 16 3.22 14.77 -4.53
N SER A 17 3.84 14.66 -3.36
CA SER A 17 5.20 15.15 -3.11
C SER A 17 6.28 14.15 -3.53
N ILE A 18 5.90 12.88 -3.72
CA ILE A 18 6.79 11.79 -4.13
C ILE A 18 6.52 11.38 -5.58
N GLU A 19 7.54 10.87 -6.27
CA GLU A 19 7.46 10.49 -7.68
C GLU A 19 7.04 9.03 -7.88
N SER A 20 7.39 8.17 -6.92
CA SER A 20 7.18 6.73 -7.07
C SER A 20 6.96 6.03 -5.73
N GLY A 21 6.50 4.77 -5.81
CA GLY A 21 6.29 3.95 -4.63
C GLY A 21 7.58 3.59 -3.87
N SER A 22 8.78 3.72 -4.48
CA SER A 22 10.04 3.47 -3.77
C SER A 22 10.36 4.53 -2.72
N ASP A 23 9.72 5.69 -2.81
CA ASP A 23 9.89 6.79 -1.87
C ASP A 23 8.98 6.64 -0.63
N ILE A 24 8.07 5.66 -0.64
CA ILE A 24 7.16 5.39 0.48
C ILE A 24 7.95 4.67 1.59
N PRO A 25 8.10 5.27 2.79
CA PRO A 25 8.75 4.60 3.90
C PRO A 25 7.90 3.43 4.40
N ILE A 26 8.52 2.25 4.51
CA ILE A 26 7.85 1.05 5.01
C ILE A 26 8.12 0.89 6.50
N GLU A 27 7.05 0.90 7.30
CA GLU A 27 7.11 0.67 8.75
C GLU A 27 7.54 -0.79 9.04
N GLU A 28 8.59 -0.98 9.85
CA GLU A 28 8.93 -2.28 10.44
C GLU A 28 8.38 -2.34 11.87
N ARG A 29 7.44 -3.26 12.10
CA ARG A 29 6.71 -3.40 13.38
C ARG A 29 7.39 -4.38 14.34
N PRO A 30 7.00 -4.38 15.63
CA PRO A 30 7.61 -5.27 16.61
C PRO A 30 7.56 -6.75 16.21
N ALA A 31 8.69 -7.45 16.32
CA ALA A 31 8.84 -8.88 16.05
C ALA A 31 7.80 -9.76 16.77
N LYS A 32 7.33 -9.30 17.94
CA LYS A 32 6.32 -10.01 18.73
C LYS A 32 5.04 -10.32 17.96
N GLU A 33 4.64 -9.48 16.99
CA GLU A 33 3.43 -9.71 16.17
C GLU A 33 3.56 -10.93 15.26
N VAL A 34 4.79 -11.34 14.93
CA VAL A 34 5.08 -12.51 14.09
C VAL A 34 5.43 -13.73 14.95
N THR A 35 6.09 -13.53 16.10
CA THR A 35 6.58 -14.65 16.92
C THR A 35 5.53 -15.27 17.85
N GLY A 36 4.45 -14.54 18.14
CA GLY A 36 3.41 -14.95 19.08
C GLY A 36 2.27 -13.94 19.21
N TYR A 37 1.32 -14.22 20.08
CA TYR A 37 0.27 -13.27 20.46
C TYR A 37 -0.20 -13.55 21.89
N GLN A 38 -0.28 -12.50 22.70
CA GLN A 38 -0.52 -12.59 24.15
C GLN A 38 0.44 -13.60 24.80
N ASP A 39 -0.09 -14.59 25.51
CA ASP A 39 0.71 -15.60 26.24
C ASP A 39 1.15 -16.77 25.33
N PHE A 40 0.77 -16.78 24.05
CA PHE A 40 1.08 -17.85 23.11
C PHE A 40 2.29 -17.50 22.25
N GLN A 41 3.26 -18.40 22.20
CA GLN A 41 4.44 -18.28 21.34
C GLN A 41 4.55 -19.52 20.45
N TRP A 42 4.51 -19.32 19.13
CA TRP A 42 4.66 -20.40 18.13
C TRP A 42 6.04 -20.40 17.47
N ALA A 43 6.70 -19.23 17.38
CA ALA A 43 8.06 -19.16 16.86
C ALA A 43 9.08 -19.61 17.92
N ALA A 44 10.16 -20.24 17.46
CA ALA A 44 11.25 -20.64 18.35
C ALA A 44 11.88 -19.43 19.06
N LYS A 45 12.25 -19.60 20.34
CA LYS A 45 12.90 -18.54 21.12
C LYS A 45 14.22 -18.12 20.46
N GLY A 46 14.43 -16.81 20.31
CA GLY A 46 15.67 -16.24 19.76
C GLY A 46 15.73 -16.14 18.23
N VAL A 47 14.68 -16.51 17.49
CA VAL A 47 14.66 -16.35 16.04
C VAL A 47 14.52 -14.87 15.65
N GLY A 48 15.32 -14.43 14.68
CA GLY A 48 15.17 -13.11 14.07
C GLY A 48 14.05 -13.12 13.02
N VAL A 49 13.25 -12.06 12.98
CA VAL A 49 12.14 -11.90 12.01
C VAL A 49 12.18 -10.52 11.38
N ARG A 50 11.65 -10.42 10.15
CA ARG A 50 11.27 -9.17 9.49
C ARG A 50 9.76 -8.99 9.67
N ASN A 51 9.29 -7.77 9.90
CA ASN A 51 7.86 -7.50 10.03
C ASN A 51 7.49 -6.16 9.37
N PRO A 52 7.65 -6.04 8.03
CA PRO A 52 7.16 -4.87 7.31
C PRO A 52 5.62 -4.84 7.36
N ALA A 53 5.06 -3.72 7.80
CA ALA A 53 3.61 -3.55 7.95
C ALA A 53 2.89 -3.31 6.62
N PHE A 54 3.63 -2.88 5.60
CA PHE A 54 3.12 -2.49 4.30
C PHE A 54 4.03 -3.00 3.18
N ASP A 55 3.46 -3.09 1.98
CA ASP A 55 4.18 -3.27 0.74
C ASP A 55 3.73 -2.21 -0.29
N VAL A 56 4.36 -2.23 -1.47
CA VAL A 56 4.06 -1.31 -2.56
C VAL A 56 3.61 -2.13 -3.75
N THR A 57 2.38 -1.87 -4.22
CA THR A 57 1.87 -2.45 -5.46
C THR A 57 2.14 -1.50 -6.64
N PRO A 58 2.91 -1.91 -7.66
CA PRO A 58 3.12 -1.12 -8.87
C PRO A 58 1.82 -0.77 -9.60
N ALA A 59 1.77 0.43 -10.20
CA ALA A 59 0.55 0.97 -10.81
C ALA A 59 0.05 0.13 -12.00
N GLU A 60 0.96 -0.52 -12.73
CA GLU A 60 0.64 -1.41 -13.87
C GLU A 60 -0.15 -2.67 -13.47
N LEU A 61 -0.16 -3.02 -12.18
CA LEU A 61 -0.96 -4.13 -11.66
C LEU A 61 -2.37 -3.67 -11.24
N ILE A 62 -2.64 -2.37 -11.23
CA ILE A 62 -3.90 -1.77 -10.75
C ILE A 62 -4.80 -1.44 -11.95
N THR A 63 -5.98 -2.05 -12.00
CA THR A 63 -7.02 -1.76 -13.00
C THR A 63 -7.63 -0.37 -12.80
N GLY A 64 -7.86 0.05 -11.57
CA GLY A 64 -8.28 1.42 -11.30
C GLY A 64 -8.29 1.84 -9.83
N LEU A 65 -8.28 3.15 -9.63
CA LEU A 65 -8.40 3.80 -8.32
C LEU A 65 -9.81 4.38 -8.17
N ILE A 66 -10.52 4.01 -7.11
CA ILE A 66 -11.86 4.51 -6.79
C ILE A 66 -11.70 5.62 -5.75
N THR A 67 -12.16 6.82 -6.10
CA THR A 67 -12.05 8.04 -5.29
C THR A 67 -13.42 8.73 -5.16
N GLU A 68 -13.53 9.73 -4.30
CA GLU A 68 -14.72 10.58 -4.21
C GLU A 68 -14.99 11.40 -5.49
N LYS A 69 -14.02 11.50 -6.40
CA LYS A 69 -14.16 12.14 -7.72
C LYS A 69 -14.45 11.15 -8.86
N GLY A 70 -14.71 9.88 -8.53
CA GLY A 70 -14.95 8.81 -9.50
C GLY A 70 -13.76 7.87 -9.65
N ILE A 71 -13.73 7.12 -10.75
CA ILE A 71 -12.77 6.03 -10.98
C ILE A 71 -11.69 6.47 -11.98
N VAL A 72 -10.41 6.28 -11.61
CA VAL A 72 -9.26 6.43 -12.51
C VAL A 72 -8.79 5.07 -12.99
N TYR A 73 -9.11 4.71 -14.22
CA TYR A 73 -8.65 3.47 -14.85
C TYR A 73 -7.21 3.57 -15.34
N ASN A 74 -6.43 2.49 -15.18
CA ASN A 74 -5.00 2.40 -15.52
C ASN A 74 -4.24 3.64 -14.99
N PRO A 75 -4.14 3.80 -13.66
CA PRO A 75 -3.69 5.04 -13.04
C PRO A 75 -2.28 5.41 -13.49
N ASP A 76 -2.10 6.69 -13.84
CA ASP A 76 -0.82 7.28 -14.21
C ASP A 76 -0.71 8.70 -13.62
N THR A 77 0.50 9.25 -13.58
CA THR A 77 0.80 10.56 -12.98
C THR A 77 -0.07 11.69 -13.55
N LYS A 78 -0.39 11.64 -14.85
CA LYS A 78 -1.19 12.67 -15.54
C LYS A 78 -2.66 12.60 -15.10
N LYS A 79 -3.25 11.40 -15.08
CA LYS A 79 -4.63 11.18 -14.63
C LYS A 79 -4.80 11.53 -13.16
N ILE A 80 -3.84 11.12 -12.32
CA ILE A 80 -3.83 11.49 -10.89
C ILE A 80 -3.76 13.00 -10.73
N SER A 81 -2.87 13.69 -11.44
CA SER A 81 -2.77 15.16 -11.38
C SER A 81 -4.07 15.87 -11.78
N ASN A 82 -4.81 15.33 -12.75
CA ASN A 82 -6.10 15.88 -13.17
C ASN A 82 -7.17 15.81 -12.08
N LEU A 83 -7.11 14.85 -11.15
CA LEU A 83 -8.05 14.78 -10.02
C LEU A 83 -7.96 16.00 -9.09
N PHE A 84 -6.82 16.70 -9.07
CA PHE A 84 -6.60 17.84 -8.17
C PHE A 84 -6.72 19.20 -8.85
N ARG A 85 -7.01 19.21 -10.16
CA ARG A 85 -7.36 20.46 -10.86
C ARG A 85 -8.73 20.94 -10.39
N ARG A 86 -8.86 22.27 -10.27
CA ARG A 86 -10.13 22.96 -10.01
C ARG A 86 -10.93 23.05 -11.29
#